data_AF-A0A1V5S1I1-F1
#
_entry.id   AF-A0A1V5S1I1-F1
#
_cell.length_a   1.000
_cell.length_b   1.000
_cell.length_c   1.000
_cell.angle_alpha   90.00
_cell.angle_beta   90.00
_cell.angle_gamma   90.00
#
_symmetry.space_group_name_H-M   'P 1'
#
loop_
_entity.id
_entity.type
_entity.pdbx_description
1 polymer ?
#
loop_
_entity_poly.entity_id
_entity_poly.type
_entity_poly.pdbx_seq_one_letter_code
_entity_poly.pdbx_strand_id
1 'polypeptide(L)'
;MEINKVSTKENISYKTLDKFRKRTYNEFKVAKTETRKEVNRMFDKLKQIRGEKNISVDKMVEILGLETRAAYYKKELGNVRFSLNDARKISEFLNMSIEDIFFDDEVSETETIPD
;
A
#
# COMPACT_ATOMS: atom_id res chain seq x y z
N MET A 1 26.14 53.82 25.40
CA MET A 1 25.26 53.34 24.32
C MET A 1 25.47 51.85 24.23
N GLU A 2 24.66 51.06 24.93
CA GLU A 2 24.51 49.63 24.63
C GLU A 2 23.17 49.16 25.22
N ILE A 3 22.46 48.46 24.36
CA ILE A 3 21.02 48.22 24.36
C ILE A 3 20.64 47.09 25.35
N ASN A 4 19.68 47.39 26.22
CA ASN A 4 18.90 46.36 26.93
C ASN A 4 18.15 45.48 25.91
N LYS A 5 18.25 44.16 26.07
CA LYS A 5 17.21 43.22 25.61
C LYS A 5 16.74 42.37 26.79
N VAL A 6 15.63 42.81 27.36
CA VAL A 6 14.70 42.00 28.14
C VAL A 6 14.08 40.96 27.22
N SER A 7 13.99 39.69 27.63
CA SER A 7 12.79 38.86 27.38
C SER A 7 12.80 37.58 28.22
N THR A 8 12.01 37.62 29.30
CA THR A 8 11.38 36.46 29.95
C THR A 8 10.58 35.59 28.98
N LYS A 9 10.44 34.29 29.31
CA LYS A 9 9.33 33.32 29.06
C LYS A 9 9.92 31.96 28.65
N GLU A 10 9.52 30.79 29.12
CA GLU A 10 8.58 30.30 30.13
C GLU A 10 8.93 28.80 30.24
N ASN A 11 8.98 28.22 31.45
CA ASN A 11 9.17 26.78 31.63
C ASN A 11 7.90 26.04 31.18
N ILE A 12 7.84 25.64 29.90
CA ILE A 12 6.74 24.83 29.39
C ILE A 12 6.95 23.39 29.86
N SER A 13 6.12 22.95 30.81
CA SER A 13 6.11 21.60 31.36
C SER A 13 6.11 20.53 30.26
N TYR A 14 7.05 19.58 30.33
CA TYR A 14 7.18 18.45 29.41
C TYR A 14 5.89 17.62 29.23
N LYS A 15 4.94 17.73 30.16
CA LYS A 15 3.60 17.12 30.05
C LYS A 15 2.71 17.77 28.98
N THR A 16 2.88 19.07 28.72
CA THR A 16 2.13 19.81 27.69
C THR A 16 2.65 19.49 26.29
N LEU A 17 3.98 19.31 26.15
CA LEU A 17 4.62 18.88 24.91
C LEU A 17 4.21 17.46 24.49
N ASP A 18 4.04 16.52 25.45
CA ASP A 18 3.63 15.14 25.16
C ASP A 18 2.18 15.03 24.64
N LYS A 19 1.26 15.87 25.16
CA LYS A 19 -0.11 15.96 24.64
C LYS A 19 -0.16 16.56 23.23
N PHE A 20 0.66 17.58 22.95
CA PHE A 20 0.75 18.17 21.62
C PHE A 20 1.32 17.16 20.60
N ARG A 21 2.36 16.40 20.99
CA ARG A 21 3.00 15.39 20.15
C ARG A 21 2.11 14.17 19.86
N LYS A 22 1.28 13.75 20.83
CA LYS A 22 0.29 12.68 20.64
C LYS A 22 -0.90 13.13 19.80
N ARG A 23 -1.34 14.37 19.97
CA ARG A 23 -2.40 14.97 19.16
C ARG A 23 -1.98 15.08 17.69
N THR A 24 -0.79 15.60 17.42
CA THR A 24 -0.26 15.64 16.06
C THR A 24 -0.06 14.23 15.50
N TYR A 25 0.50 13.26 16.24
CA TYR A 25 0.63 11.88 15.77
C TYR A 25 -0.72 11.24 15.41
N ASN A 26 -1.75 11.45 16.24
CA ASN A 26 -3.10 10.94 15.96
C ASN A 26 -3.76 11.67 14.79
N GLU A 27 -3.63 13.00 14.68
CA GLU A 27 -4.13 13.80 13.55
C GLU A 27 -3.44 13.37 12.24
N PHE A 28 -2.12 13.18 12.24
CA PHE A 28 -1.37 12.63 11.09
C PHE A 28 -1.73 11.17 10.80
N LYS A 29 -1.99 10.35 11.82
CA LYS A 29 -2.41 8.95 11.65
C LYS A 29 -3.82 8.88 11.02
N VAL A 30 -4.76 9.72 11.48
CA VAL A 30 -6.12 9.84 10.96
C VAL A 30 -6.11 10.37 9.52
N ALA A 31 -5.37 11.45 9.25
CA ALA A 31 -5.22 12.00 7.89
C ALA A 31 -4.57 11.00 6.91
N LYS A 32 -3.61 10.18 7.39
CA LYS A 32 -2.97 9.10 6.59
C LYS A 32 -3.89 7.90 6.37
N THR A 33 -4.82 7.63 7.29
CA THR A 33 -5.85 6.58 7.10
C THR A 33 -6.93 7.01 6.12
N GLU A 34 -7.27 8.31 6.08
CA GLU A 34 -8.25 8.86 5.14
C GLU A 34 -7.69 8.97 3.72
N THR A 35 -6.43 9.39 3.55
CA THR A 35 -5.75 9.40 2.23
C THR A 35 -5.37 8.00 1.71
N ARG A 36 -5.31 6.98 2.57
CA ARG A 36 -5.11 5.57 2.14
C ARG A 36 -6.37 4.93 1.59
N LYS A 37 -7.56 5.50 1.81
CA LYS A 37 -8.82 4.97 1.25
C LYS A 37 -8.90 5.10 -0.27
N GLU A 38 -8.00 5.85 -0.90
CA GLU A 38 -8.11 6.20 -2.32
C GLU A 38 -6.77 6.04 -3.07
N VAL A 39 -6.09 4.91 -2.87
CA VAL A 39 -5.06 4.43 -3.80
C VAL A 39 -5.39 2.98 -4.12
N ASN A 40 -6.45 2.77 -4.90
CA ASN A 40 -6.75 1.45 -5.47
C ASN A 40 -5.58 1.06 -6.37
N ARG A 41 -4.74 0.15 -5.88
CA ARG A 41 -3.67 -0.44 -6.68
C ARG A 41 -4.31 -1.54 -7.51
N MET A 42 -3.89 -1.66 -8.76
CA MET A 42 -4.50 -2.55 -9.75
C MET A 42 -4.62 -4.01 -9.28
N PHE A 43 -3.73 -4.48 -8.41
CA PHE A 43 -3.74 -5.86 -7.91
C PHE A 43 -3.83 -5.91 -6.38
N ASP A 44 -4.68 -5.07 -5.77
CA ASP A 44 -4.91 -5.08 -4.32
C ASP A 44 -5.47 -6.43 -3.82
N LYS A 45 -6.30 -7.11 -4.62
CA LYS A 45 -6.81 -8.46 -4.31
C LYS A 45 -5.66 -9.47 -4.12
N LEU A 46 -4.72 -9.53 -5.07
CA LEU A 46 -3.52 -10.38 -4.94
C LEU A 46 -2.71 -10.04 -3.68
N LYS A 47 -2.56 -8.76 -3.37
CA LYS A 47 -1.83 -8.32 -2.18
C LYS A 47 -2.54 -8.73 -0.88
N GLN A 48 -3.86 -8.66 -0.83
CA GLN A 48 -4.68 -9.13 0.30
C GLN A 48 -4.51 -10.64 0.49
N ILE A 49 -4.72 -11.43 -0.58
CA ILE A 49 -4.55 -12.89 -0.57
C ILE A 49 -3.16 -13.26 -0.05
N ARG A 50 -2.12 -12.55 -0.51
CA ARG A 50 -0.74 -12.76 -0.06
C ARG A 50 -0.57 -12.49 1.43
N GLY A 51 -1.17 -11.42 1.93
CA GLY A 51 -1.16 -11.07 3.36
C GLY A 51 -1.88 -12.09 4.23
N GLU A 52 -3.08 -12.51 3.83
CA GLU A 52 -3.90 -13.49 4.55
C GLU A 52 -3.23 -14.86 4.65
N LYS A 53 -2.58 -15.29 3.56
CA LYS A 53 -1.83 -16.55 3.49
C LYS A 53 -0.40 -16.44 4.05
N ASN A 54 0.00 -15.30 4.59
CA ASN A 54 1.36 -15.03 5.10
C ASN A 54 2.48 -15.34 4.08
N ILE A 55 2.22 -15.11 2.80
CA ILE A 55 3.18 -15.34 1.74
C ILE A 55 4.15 -14.14 1.67
N SER A 56 5.45 -14.43 1.74
CA SER A 56 6.48 -13.39 1.64
C SER A 56 6.63 -12.91 0.19
N VAL A 57 7.14 -11.68 0.04
CA VAL A 57 7.50 -11.14 -1.27
C VAL A 57 8.62 -11.96 -1.91
N ASP A 58 9.57 -12.48 -1.12
CA ASP A 58 10.62 -13.36 -1.64
C ASP A 58 10.06 -14.60 -2.31
N LYS A 59 9.01 -15.19 -1.72
CA LYS A 59 8.38 -16.37 -2.32
C LYS A 59 7.75 -16.05 -3.67
N MET A 60 7.12 -14.88 -3.79
CA MET A 60 6.55 -14.43 -5.07
C MET A 60 7.62 -14.13 -6.13
N VAL A 61 8.74 -13.54 -5.71
CA VAL A 61 9.91 -13.31 -6.58
C VAL A 61 10.43 -14.65 -7.13
N GLU A 62 10.58 -15.66 -6.26
CA GLU A 62 10.99 -17.01 -6.64
C GLU A 62 10.04 -17.67 -7.64
N ILE A 63 8.73 -17.67 -7.34
CA ILE A 63 7.68 -18.26 -8.22
C ILE A 63 7.72 -17.63 -9.62
N LEU A 64 7.85 -16.32 -9.68
CA LEU A 64 7.83 -15.58 -10.93
C LEU A 64 9.16 -15.64 -11.68
N GLY A 65 10.25 -16.05 -11.02
CA GLY A 65 11.60 -15.99 -11.58
C GLY A 65 12.09 -14.56 -11.76
N LEU A 66 11.75 -13.67 -10.82
CA LEU A 66 12.20 -12.29 -10.80
C LEU A 66 13.53 -12.17 -10.07
N GLU A 67 14.34 -11.19 -10.45
CA GLU A 67 15.66 -10.97 -9.81
C GLU A 67 15.55 -10.17 -8.50
N THR A 68 14.52 -9.34 -8.35
CA THR A 68 14.43 -8.41 -7.21
C THR A 68 13.01 -8.28 -6.66
N ARG A 69 12.93 -8.00 -5.34
CA ARG A 69 11.68 -7.62 -4.67
C ARG A 69 11.03 -6.40 -5.31
N ALA A 70 11.84 -5.43 -5.75
CA ALA A 70 11.35 -4.22 -6.40
C ALA A 70 10.59 -4.52 -7.71
N ALA A 71 11.05 -5.51 -8.49
CA ALA A 71 10.34 -5.96 -9.68
C ALA A 71 8.96 -6.52 -9.33
N TYR A 72 8.86 -7.33 -8.27
CA TYR A 72 7.57 -7.82 -7.80
C TYR A 72 6.67 -6.69 -7.29
N TYR A 73 7.17 -5.76 -6.47
CA TYR A 73 6.37 -4.64 -5.98
C TYR A 73 5.79 -3.80 -7.11
N LYS A 74 6.56 -3.53 -8.17
CA LYS A 74 6.05 -2.81 -9.35
C LYS A 74 4.90 -3.57 -10.01
N LYS A 75 4.95 -4.91 -10.06
CA LYS A 75 3.84 -5.73 -10.55
C LYS A 75 2.63 -5.69 -9.62
N GLU A 76 2.81 -5.96 -8.33
CA GLU A 76 1.73 -5.92 -7.33
C GLU A 76 1.05 -4.54 -7.23
N LEU A 77 1.78 -3.45 -7.49
CA LEU A 77 1.24 -2.09 -7.54
C LEU A 77 0.49 -1.77 -8.84
N GLY A 78 0.64 -2.57 -9.90
CA GLY A 78 0.08 -2.29 -11.23
C GLY A 78 0.98 -1.45 -12.15
N ASN A 79 2.16 -1.02 -11.68
CA ASN A 79 3.11 -0.24 -12.50
C ASN A 79 3.70 -1.08 -13.64
N VAL A 80 3.74 -2.40 -13.47
CA VAL A 80 4.18 -3.36 -14.48
C VAL A 80 3.13 -4.46 -14.59
N ARG A 81 2.71 -4.80 -15.81
CA ARG A 81 1.69 -5.84 -16.00
C ARG A 81 2.21 -7.23 -15.62
N PHE A 82 1.33 -8.08 -15.11
CA PHE A 82 1.55 -9.52 -15.08
C PHE A 82 1.36 -10.09 -16.48
N SER A 83 2.28 -10.95 -16.91
CA SER A 83 2.06 -11.75 -18.11
C SER A 83 1.06 -12.88 -17.81
N LEU A 84 0.48 -13.50 -18.85
CA LEU A 84 -0.37 -14.67 -18.67
C LEU A 84 0.37 -15.83 -17.97
N ASN A 85 1.65 -16.00 -18.30
CA ASN A 85 2.48 -17.01 -17.64
C ASN A 85 2.72 -16.68 -16.15
N ASP A 86 2.87 -15.39 -15.80
CA ASP A 86 2.97 -14.97 -14.41
C ASP A 86 1.68 -15.29 -13.66
N ALA A 87 0.53 -14.95 -14.26
CA ALA A 87 -0.79 -15.21 -13.68
C ALA A 87 -1.01 -16.71 -13.46
N ARG A 88 -0.66 -17.55 -14.44
CA ARG A 88 -0.72 -19.02 -14.33
C ARG A 88 0.13 -19.55 -13.19
N LYS A 89 1.40 -19.12 -13.08
CA LYS A 89 2.30 -19.54 -11.99
C LYS A 89 1.75 -19.20 -10.61
N ILE A 90 1.16 -18.00 -10.47
CA ILE A 90 0.56 -17.55 -9.22
C ILE A 90 -0.71 -18.37 -8.91
N SER A 91 -1.55 -18.60 -9.91
CA SER A 91 -2.75 -19.44 -9.80
C SER A 91 -2.43 -20.85 -9.32
N GLU A 92 -1.44 -21.51 -9.95
CA GLU A 92 -0.97 -22.84 -9.56
C GLU A 92 -0.42 -22.87 -8.13
N PHE A 93 0.34 -21.84 -7.74
CA PHE A 93 0.89 -21.75 -6.39
C PHE A 93 -0.19 -21.52 -5.32
N LEU A 94 -1.19 -20.68 -5.61
CA LEU A 94 -2.25 -20.35 -4.66
C LEU A 94 -3.39 -21.37 -4.64
N ASN A 95 -3.44 -22.27 -5.64
CA ASN A 95 -4.55 -23.17 -5.92
C ASN A 95 -5.89 -22.43 -6.03
N MET A 96 -5.89 -21.34 -6.81
CA MET A 96 -7.04 -20.46 -7.07
C MET A 96 -7.10 -20.16 -8.57
N SER A 97 -8.28 -19.87 -9.12
CA SER A 97 -8.38 -19.49 -10.54
C SER A 97 -7.68 -18.15 -10.82
N ILE A 98 -7.31 -17.90 -12.07
CA ILE A 98 -6.72 -16.60 -12.46
C ILE A 98 -7.73 -15.50 -12.22
N GLU A 99 -9.00 -15.80 -12.49
CA GLU A 99 -10.14 -14.90 -12.35
C GLU A 99 -10.31 -14.46 -10.89
N ASP A 100 -10.28 -15.42 -9.96
CA ASP A 100 -10.38 -15.12 -8.52
C ASP A 100 -9.22 -14.27 -8.01
N ILE A 101 -8.06 -14.27 -8.68
CA ILE A 101 -6.88 -13.52 -8.23
C ILE A 101 -6.80 -12.14 -8.88
N PHE A 102 -7.12 -12.04 -10.16
CA PHE A 102 -6.80 -10.88 -11.00
C PHE A 102 -8.01 -10.09 -11.50
N PHE A 103 -9.22 -10.64 -11.43
CA PHE A 103 -10.44 -9.95 -11.82
C PHE A 103 -11.32 -9.67 -10.59
N ASP A 104 -12.03 -8.56 -10.64
CA ASP A 104 -13.10 -8.24 -9.70
C ASP A 104 -14.41 -8.79 -10.26
N ASP A 105 -15.34 -9.15 -9.36
CA ASP A 105 -16.65 -9.72 -9.75
C ASP A 105 -17.54 -8.68 -10.46
N GLU A 106 -17.22 -7.39 -10.32
CA GLU A 106 -17.88 -6.30 -11.05
C GLU A 106 -17.20 -6.10 -12.41
N VAL A 107 -17.76 -6.75 -13.44
CA VAL A 107 -17.43 -6.47 -14.83
C VAL A 107 -17.89 -5.04 -15.15
N SER A 108 -16.95 -4.13 -15.40
CA SER A 108 -17.29 -2.80 -15.91
C SER A 108 -18.02 -2.93 -17.26
N GLU A 109 -19.26 -2.46 -17.35
CA GLU A 109 -20.17 -2.62 -18.51
C GLU A 109 -19.71 -1.91 -19.81
N THR A 110 -18.42 -1.56 -19.97
CA THR A 110 -18.02 -0.53 -20.96
C THR A 110 -17.47 -1.02 -22.29
N GLU A 111 -17.46 -2.32 -22.61
CA GLU A 111 -17.16 -2.75 -23.99
C GLU A 111 -18.03 -3.92 -24.43
N THR A 112 -19.30 -3.63 -24.73
CA THR A 112 -20.03 -4.44 -25.71
C THR A 112 -19.64 -3.91 -27.09
N ILE A 113 -18.90 -4.70 -27.86
CA ILE A 113 -18.74 -4.45 -29.29
C ILE A 113 -20.11 -4.82 -29.91
N PRO A 114 -20.89 -3.88 -30.45
CA PRO A 114 -22.13 -4.24 -31.14
C PRO A 114 -21.80 -5.06 -32.40
N ASP A 115 -22.61 -6.10 -32.61
CA ASP A 115 -22.54 -7.06 -33.74
C ASP A 115 -22.50 -6.40 -35.13
#